data_AF-A0A365H8K4-F1
#
_entry.id   AF-A0A365H8K4-F1
#
_cell.length_a   1.000
_cell.length_b   1.000
_cell.length_c   1.000
_cell.angle_alpha   90.00
_cell.angle_beta   90.00
_cell.angle_gamma   90.00
#
_symmetry.space_group_name_H-M   'P 1'
#
loop_
_entity.id
_entity.type
_entity.pdbx_description
1 polymer ?
#
loop_
_entity_poly.entity_id
_entity_poly.type
_entity_poly.pdbx_seq_one_letter_code
_entity_poly.pdbx_strand_id
1 'polypeptide(L)'
;MLAALLALTGCSEVKSGFEQGKREGMIEVLGAAAIAEAAGIPVSGDLTCTVQPPTGGDDTPVSCTGRTTNGKVITLTGTITEAAEVTRSDWMRGDFTATVAGAELFRRNCIGAC
;
A
#
# COMPACT_ATOMS: atom_id res chain seq x y z
N MET A 1 34.62 -21.72 28.59
CA MET A 1 33.35 -21.94 27.88
C MET A 1 32.50 -20.68 28.02
N LEU A 2 32.45 -19.82 27.01
CA LEU A 2 31.46 -18.75 26.92
C LEU A 2 31.06 -18.63 25.46
N ALA A 3 29.95 -19.27 25.10
CA ALA A 3 29.33 -19.17 23.80
C ALA A 3 27.82 -19.06 24.00
N ALA A 4 27.19 -18.31 23.11
CA ALA A 4 25.75 -18.15 22.89
C ALA A 4 25.03 -17.09 23.75
N LEU A 5 24.98 -15.86 23.24
CA LEU A 5 23.98 -14.83 23.59
C LEU A 5 23.72 -13.87 22.41
N LEU A 6 23.49 -14.40 21.20
CA LEU A 6 23.25 -13.60 19.98
C LEU A 6 21.93 -13.91 19.23
N ALA A 7 21.00 -14.68 19.79
CA ALA A 7 19.91 -15.27 19.01
C ALA A 7 18.50 -14.62 19.12
N LEU A 8 18.31 -13.49 19.80
CA LEU A 8 16.95 -13.03 20.17
C LEU A 8 16.47 -11.71 19.55
N THR A 9 17.31 -10.97 18.81
CA THR A 9 16.88 -9.71 18.17
C THR A 9 16.21 -9.91 16.80
N GLY A 10 16.46 -11.02 16.12
CA GLY A 10 15.99 -11.25 14.74
C GLY A 10 14.51 -11.59 14.58
N CYS A 11 13.78 -12.00 15.62
CA CYS A 11 12.37 -12.40 15.48
C CYS A 11 11.41 -11.19 15.38
N SER A 12 11.75 -10.07 16.01
CA SER A 12 10.88 -8.87 16.04
C SER A 12 10.87 -8.14 14.69
N GLU A 13 12.04 -8.03 14.06
CA GLU A 13 12.25 -7.34 12.78
C GLU A 13 11.58 -8.07 11.61
N VAL A 14 11.57 -9.41 11.65
CA VAL A 14 10.89 -10.24 10.65
C VAL A 14 9.37 -10.02 10.68
N LYS A 15 8.78 -9.87 11.87
CA LYS A 15 7.34 -9.63 12.01
C LYS A 15 6.94 -8.25 11.48
N SER A 16 7.73 -7.21 11.74
CA SER A 16 7.46 -5.87 11.22
C SER A 16 7.61 -5.80 9.69
N GLY A 17 8.65 -6.45 9.14
CA GLY A 17 8.87 -6.51 7.70
C GLY A 17 7.75 -7.26 6.96
N PHE A 18 7.23 -8.34 7.56
CA PHE A 18 6.09 -9.07 7.00
C PHE A 18 4.81 -8.22 6.95
N GLU A 19 4.49 -7.53 8.05
CA GLU A 19 3.30 -6.66 8.10
C GLU A 19 3.40 -5.48 7.13
N GLN A 20 4.59 -4.91 6.97
CA GLN A 20 4.84 -3.87 5.96
C GLN A 20 4.66 -4.43 4.54
N GLY A 21 5.34 -5.53 4.21
CA GLY A 21 5.25 -6.14 2.87
C GLY A 21 3.83 -6.58 2.50
N LYS A 22 3.03 -7.02 3.49
CA LYS A 22 1.61 -7.29 3.30
C LYS A 22 0.84 -6.03 2.88
N ARG A 23 1.04 -4.93 3.60
CA ARG A 23 0.38 -3.65 3.28
C ARG A 23 0.81 -3.14 1.90
N GLU A 24 2.10 -3.26 1.57
CA GLU A 24 2.63 -2.93 0.23
C GLU A 24 1.93 -3.74 -0.85
N GLY A 25 1.97 -5.07 -0.79
CA GLY A 25 1.34 -5.91 -1.81
C GLY A 25 -0.18 -5.68 -1.94
N MET A 26 -0.88 -5.45 -0.81
CA MET A 26 -2.32 -5.16 -0.85
C MET A 26 -2.62 -3.82 -1.53
N ILE A 27 -1.91 -2.75 -1.20
CA ILE A 27 -2.18 -1.42 -1.78
C ILE A 27 -1.79 -1.37 -3.26
N GLU A 28 -0.81 -2.15 -3.70
CA GLU A 28 -0.42 -2.25 -5.11
C GLU A 28 -1.59 -2.75 -5.96
N VAL A 29 -2.21 -3.85 -5.53
CA VAL A 29 -3.32 -4.50 -6.25
C VAL A 29 -4.62 -3.70 -6.10
N LEU A 30 -5.02 -3.39 -4.87
CA LEU A 30 -6.29 -2.70 -4.60
C LEU A 30 -6.27 -1.26 -5.14
N GLY A 31 -5.12 -0.59 -5.05
CA GLY A 31 -4.90 0.74 -5.61
C GLY A 31 -4.98 0.74 -7.14
N ALA A 32 -4.31 -0.20 -7.80
CA ALA A 32 -4.37 -0.35 -9.26
C ALA A 32 -5.81 -0.60 -9.74
N ALA A 33 -6.53 -1.54 -9.11
CA ALA A 33 -7.89 -1.90 -9.48
C ALA A 33 -8.84 -0.70 -9.39
N ALA A 34 -8.77 0.05 -8.28
CA ALA A 34 -9.63 1.19 -8.10
C ALA A 34 -9.32 2.38 -9.02
N ILE A 35 -8.05 2.58 -9.36
CA ILE A 35 -7.67 3.60 -10.34
C ILE A 35 -8.17 3.19 -11.73
N ALA A 36 -8.06 1.91 -12.09
CA ALA A 36 -8.60 1.40 -13.35
C ALA A 36 -10.11 1.59 -13.45
N GLU A 37 -10.84 1.29 -12.37
CA GLU A 37 -12.29 1.48 -12.27
C GLU A 37 -12.67 2.96 -12.41
N ALA A 38 -12.06 3.84 -11.60
CA ALA A 38 -12.41 5.26 -11.59
C ALA A 38 -11.98 6.00 -12.87
N ALA A 39 -10.83 5.65 -13.46
CA ALA A 39 -10.34 6.28 -14.68
C ALA A 39 -10.97 5.71 -15.96
N GLY A 40 -11.61 4.53 -15.88
CA GLY A 40 -12.09 3.79 -17.05
C GLY A 40 -10.97 3.35 -18.00
N ILE A 41 -9.73 3.30 -17.52
CA ILE A 41 -8.53 2.96 -18.31
C ILE A 41 -7.71 1.95 -17.50
N PRO A 42 -7.32 0.80 -18.08
CA PRO A 42 -6.49 -0.17 -17.36
C PRO A 42 -5.15 0.41 -16.91
N VAL A 43 -4.68 -0.03 -15.75
CA VAL A 43 -3.30 0.19 -15.29
C VAL A 43 -2.37 -0.78 -16.00
N SER A 44 -1.19 -0.32 -16.38
CA SER A 44 -0.14 -1.13 -17.00
C SER A 44 0.60 -1.92 -15.92
N GLY A 45 0.06 -3.08 -15.55
CA GLY A 45 0.59 -3.91 -14.46
C GLY A 45 0.19 -3.38 -13.09
N ASP A 46 0.98 -3.72 -12.08
CA ASP A 46 0.76 -3.28 -10.69
C ASP A 46 1.35 -1.88 -10.45
N LEU A 47 0.88 -1.22 -9.40
CA LEU A 47 1.58 -0.03 -8.90
C LEU A 47 2.88 -0.46 -8.22
N THR A 48 3.89 0.40 -8.24
CA THR A 48 5.06 0.27 -7.37
C THR A 48 4.80 1.11 -6.12
N CYS A 49 4.59 0.45 -4.98
CA CYS A 49 4.29 1.12 -3.72
C CYS A 49 5.47 1.12 -2.76
N THR A 50 5.48 2.10 -1.87
CA THR A 50 6.38 2.18 -0.73
C THR A 50 5.54 2.51 0.48
N VAL A 51 5.53 1.60 1.45
CA VAL A 51 4.89 1.83 2.75
C VAL A 51 6.00 2.19 3.73
N GLN A 52 5.81 3.29 4.45
CA GLN A 52 6.79 3.76 5.42
C GLN A 52 6.36 3.37 6.83
N PRO A 53 7.30 3.06 7.73
CA PRO A 53 6.97 2.91 9.14
C PRO A 53 6.27 4.16 9.67
N PRO A 54 5.28 4.03 10.57
CA PRO A 54 4.67 5.18 11.23
C PRO A 54 5.75 5.99 11.97
N THR A 55 5.74 7.31 11.79
CA THR A 55 6.63 8.24 12.50
C THR A 55 6.07 8.66 13.88
N GLY A 56 4.83 8.24 14.17
CA GLY A 56 4.10 8.38 15.43
C GLY A 56 2.64 7.97 15.24
N GLY A 57 2.05 7.26 16.21
CA GLY A 57 0.71 6.67 16.07
C GLY A 57 0.69 5.39 15.22
N ASP A 58 -0.51 4.98 14.76
CA ASP A 58 -0.72 3.76 13.97
C ASP A 58 -0.84 4.02 12.46
N ASP A 59 -0.83 5.30 12.05
CA ASP A 59 -1.00 5.72 10.66
C ASP A 59 0.25 5.40 9.84
N THR A 60 0.09 4.56 8.83
CA THR A 60 1.21 4.09 8.01
C THR A 60 1.24 4.81 6.67
N PRO A 61 2.19 5.73 6.40
CA PRO A 61 2.22 6.46 5.13
C PRO A 61 2.47 5.54 3.95
N VAL A 62 1.83 5.84 2.82
CA VAL A 62 2.00 5.09 1.58
C VAL A 62 2.11 6.02 0.37
N SER A 63 3.00 5.66 -0.55
CA SER A 63 3.16 6.30 -1.85
C SER A 63 3.32 5.24 -2.92
N CYS A 64 2.51 5.34 -3.96
CA CYS A 64 2.46 4.41 -5.08
C CYS A 64 2.57 5.17 -6.40
N THR A 65 3.30 4.61 -7.34
CA THR A 65 3.43 5.14 -8.70
C THR A 65 3.16 4.07 -9.73
N GLY A 66 2.71 4.48 -10.91
CA GLY A 66 2.46 3.56 -12.01
C GLY A 66 2.13 4.30 -13.30
N ARG A 67 1.64 3.56 -14.29
CA ARG A 67 1.15 4.13 -15.55
C ARG A 67 -0.13 3.42 -15.99
N THR A 68 -1.01 4.14 -16.67
CA THR A 68 -2.09 3.52 -17.44
C THR A 68 -1.55 2.87 -18.71
N THR A 69 -2.33 2.01 -19.35
CA THR A 69 -1.99 1.40 -20.65
C THR A 69 -1.86 2.41 -21.79
N ASN A 70 -2.43 3.62 -21.65
CA ASN A 70 -2.21 4.74 -22.58
C ASN A 70 -1.07 5.69 -22.14
N GLY A 71 -0.24 5.27 -21.19
CA GLY A 71 1.02 5.94 -20.83
C GLY A 71 0.91 7.10 -19.85
N LYS A 72 -0.29 7.42 -19.34
CA LYS A 72 -0.47 8.49 -18.34
C LYS A 72 0.13 8.06 -17.00
N VAL A 73 0.82 8.99 -16.35
CA VAL A 73 1.42 8.77 -15.02
C VAL A 73 0.31 8.67 -13.97
N ILE A 74 0.43 7.70 -13.09
CA ILE A 74 -0.43 7.48 -11.92
C ILE A 74 0.37 7.80 -10.67
N THR A 75 -0.27 8.47 -9.71
CA THR A 75 0.25 8.61 -8.35
C THR A 75 -0.88 8.37 -7.36
N LEU A 76 -0.65 7.49 -6.39
CA LEU A 76 -1.57 7.22 -5.28
C LEU A 76 -0.80 7.46 -3.99
N THR A 77 -1.24 8.41 -3.18
CA THR A 77 -0.64 8.72 -1.89
C THR A 77 -1.68 8.63 -0.80
N GLY A 78 -1.23 8.38 0.44
CA GLY A 78 -2.15 8.33 1.55
C GLY A 78 -1.54 7.87 2.86
N THR A 79 -2.42 7.57 3.79
CA THR A 79 -2.12 6.89 5.05
C THR A 79 -2.98 5.63 5.14
N ILE A 80 -2.42 4.55 5.66
CA ILE A 80 -3.13 3.30 5.94
C ILE A 80 -3.35 3.23 7.44
N THR A 81 -4.60 3.22 7.86
CA THR A 81 -4.99 3.08 9.28
C THR A 81 -5.33 1.63 9.62
N GLU A 82 -5.90 0.90 8.67
CA GLU A 82 -6.31 -0.49 8.86
C GLU A 82 -6.25 -1.26 7.53
N ALA A 83 -5.91 -2.53 7.58
CA ALA A 83 -5.89 -3.40 6.41
C ALA A 83 -6.58 -4.73 6.74
N ALA A 84 -7.20 -5.34 5.74
CA ALA A 84 -7.75 -6.68 5.88
C ALA A 84 -6.69 -7.69 6.36
N GLU A 85 -7.16 -8.74 7.03
CA GLU A 85 -6.32 -9.90 7.32
C GLU A 85 -5.85 -10.57 6.01
N VAL A 86 -4.69 -11.23 6.07
CA VAL A 86 -4.05 -11.91 4.92
C VAL A 86 -5.02 -12.87 4.21
N THR A 87 -5.91 -13.50 4.96
CA THR A 87 -6.89 -14.47 4.46
C THR A 87 -7.96 -13.87 3.54
N ARG A 88 -8.19 -12.54 3.59
CA ARG A 88 -9.14 -11.84 2.72
C ARG A 88 -8.48 -10.89 1.74
N SER A 89 -7.54 -10.06 2.22
CA SER A 89 -6.76 -9.11 1.40
C SER A 89 -7.60 -8.27 0.41
N ASP A 90 -8.85 -7.97 0.75
CA ASP A 90 -9.88 -7.42 -0.16
C ASP A 90 -10.23 -5.96 0.12
N TRP A 91 -9.80 -5.40 1.26
CA TRP A 91 -10.03 -4.00 1.61
C TRP A 91 -8.87 -3.38 2.41
N MET A 92 -8.80 -2.05 2.36
CA MET A 92 -7.88 -1.23 3.12
C MET A 92 -8.51 0.11 3.48
N ARG A 93 -8.34 0.55 4.74
CA ARG A 93 -8.82 1.83 5.26
C ARG A 93 -7.67 2.80 5.52
N GLY A 94 -8.01 4.06 5.43
CA GLY A 94 -7.10 5.19 5.61
C GLY A 94 -7.37 6.24 4.55
N ASP A 95 -6.64 7.35 4.53
CA ASP A 95 -6.94 8.44 3.62
C ASP A 95 -6.11 8.33 2.34
N PHE A 96 -6.78 8.13 1.21
CA PHE A 96 -6.13 7.90 -0.08
C PHE A 96 -6.52 8.98 -1.10
N THR A 97 -5.53 9.48 -1.82
CA THR A 97 -5.71 10.38 -2.96
C THR A 97 -5.00 9.80 -4.17
N ALA A 98 -5.73 9.59 -5.26
CA ALA A 98 -5.17 9.16 -6.53
C ALA A 98 -5.20 10.29 -7.55
N THR A 99 -4.17 10.36 -8.38
CA THR A 99 -4.08 11.27 -9.52
C THR A 99 -3.69 10.52 -10.78
N VAL A 100 -4.19 11.00 -11.92
CA VAL A 100 -3.79 10.53 -13.25
C VAL A 100 -3.42 11.74 -14.10
N ALA A 101 -2.20 11.74 -14.64
CA ALA A 101 -1.63 12.89 -15.33
C ALA A 101 -1.68 14.20 -14.51
N GLY A 102 -1.54 14.08 -13.18
CA GLY A 102 -1.53 15.21 -12.24
C GLY A 102 -2.91 15.76 -11.85
N ALA A 103 -3.99 15.26 -12.46
CA ALA A 103 -5.36 15.60 -12.04
C ALA A 103 -5.84 14.61 -10.98
N GLU A 104 -6.47 15.11 -9.91
CA GLU A 104 -7.12 14.26 -8.90
C GLU A 104 -8.20 13.41 -9.56
N LEU A 105 -8.10 12.10 -9.40
CA LEU A 105 -9.07 11.13 -9.87
C LEU A 105 -10.10 10.83 -8.77
N PHE A 106 -9.61 10.58 -7.56
CA PHE A 106 -10.46 10.42 -6.39
C PHE A 106 -9.71 10.77 -5.11
N ARG A 107 -10.50 11.06 -4.07
CA ARG A 107 -10.10 11.03 -2.67
C ARG A 107 -11.12 10.22 -1.88
N ARG A 108 -10.66 9.28 -1.07
CA ARG A 108 -11.54 8.39 -0.27
C ARG A 108 -10.82 7.81 0.92
N ASN A 109 -11.61 7.35 1.90
CA ASN A 109 -11.10 6.78 3.15
C ASN A 109 -11.00 5.24 3.15
N CYS A 110 -11.26 4.61 1.99
CA CYS A 110 -11.26 3.16 1.85
C CYS A 110 -11.01 2.73 0.40
N ILE A 111 -10.34 1.60 0.21
CA ILE A 111 -10.04 0.97 -1.09
C ILE A 111 -10.42 -0.51 -1.00
N GLY A 112 -11.11 -1.03 -2.02
CA GLY A 112 -11.55 -2.42 -2.08
C GLY A 112 -12.99 -2.60 -1.61
N ALA A 113 -13.29 -3.76 -1.03
CA ALA A 113 -14.62 -4.11 -0.54
C ALA A 113 -14.97 -3.41 0.79
N CYS A 114 -15.21 -2.11 0.68
CA CYS A 114 -15.81 -1.25 1.68
C CYS A 114 -17.22 -0.86 1.21
#